data_AF-A0A453FL94-F1
#
_entry.id   AF-A0A453FL94-F1
#
_cell.length_a   1.000
_cell.length_b   1.000
_cell.length_c   1.000
_cell.angle_alpha   90.00
_cell.angle_beta   90.00
_cell.angle_gamma   90.00
#
_symmetry.space_group_name_H-M   'P 1'
#
loop_
_entity.id
_entity.type
_entity.pdbx_description
1 polymer ?
#
loop_
_entity_poly.entity_id
_entity_poly.type
_entity_poly.pdbx_seq_one_letter_code
_entity_poly.pdbx_strand_id
1 'polypeptide(L)'
;MVDYPMPSEFLMPLPANPIKEVCRNIDKQPEGSSILERIYAGVNIYYNYTGTVDCFDLDDDPHGMGGWDWQACTEMVMPMSSSEGLSMFPPDEFDYALYADDCVKNFGVRPRPRWISTEFGGHNISSVLEKFGSNIIFFNGLLDPWSGGG
;
A
#
# COMPACT_ATOMS: atom_id res chain seq x y z
N MET A 1 -3.31 -6.04 -2.80
CA MET A 1 -3.26 -5.20 -4.02
C MET A 1 -3.12 -6.05 -5.28
N VAL A 2 -2.04 -6.82 -5.45
CA VAL A 2 -1.77 -7.60 -6.68
C VAL A 2 -2.11 -9.10 -6.56
N ASP A 3 -3.19 -9.46 -5.85
CA ASP A 3 -3.60 -10.86 -5.67
C ASP A 3 -4.46 -11.38 -6.84
N TYR A 4 -3.87 -11.37 -8.04
CA TYR A 4 -4.58 -11.75 -9.27
C TYR A 4 -4.65 -13.27 -9.46
N PRO A 5 -5.71 -13.80 -10.10
CA PRO A 5 -5.87 -15.24 -10.33
C PRO A 5 -4.95 -15.79 -11.44
N MET A 6 -4.14 -14.94 -12.07
CA MET A 6 -3.24 -15.25 -13.17
C MET A 6 -1.86 -14.63 -12.90
N PRO A 7 -0.76 -15.14 -13.50
CA PRO A 7 0.55 -14.51 -13.39
C PRO A 7 0.50 -13.07 -13.92
N SER A 8 1.28 -12.18 -13.31
CA SER A 8 1.29 -10.75 -13.66
C SER A 8 2.64 -10.12 -13.39
N GLU A 9 2.94 -9.03 -14.08
CA GLU A 9 4.20 -8.28 -13.95
C GLU A 9 3.92 -6.78 -13.77
N PHE A 10 2.92 -6.43 -12.95
CA PHE A 10 2.52 -5.03 -12.76
C PHE A 10 3.50 -4.25 -11.85
N LEU A 11 3.63 -4.67 -10.59
CA LEU A 11 4.63 -4.12 -9.65
C LEU A 11 5.90 -4.97 -9.68
N MET A 12 5.72 -6.27 -9.51
CA MET A 12 6.77 -7.29 -9.58
C MET A 12 6.27 -8.47 -10.41
N PRO A 13 7.16 -9.28 -10.99
CA PRO A 13 6.79 -10.56 -11.58
C PRO A 13 6.28 -11.53 -10.51
N LEU A 14 4.99 -11.87 -10.57
CA LEU A 14 4.31 -12.68 -9.56
C LEU A 14 3.53 -13.85 -10.17
N PRO A 15 3.43 -14.99 -9.46
CA PRO A 15 2.59 -16.11 -9.85
C PRO A 15 1.10 -15.76 -9.74
N ALA A 16 0.25 -16.63 -10.28
CA ALA A 16 -1.17 -16.62 -9.99
C ALA A 16 -1.45 -16.85 -8.49
N ASN A 17 -2.34 -16.05 -7.91
CA ASN A 17 -2.76 -16.07 -6.50
C ASN A 17 -1.57 -15.93 -5.55
N PRO A 18 -0.76 -14.86 -5.65
CA PRO A 18 0.51 -14.74 -4.95
C PRO A 18 0.36 -14.81 -3.42
N ILE A 19 -0.76 -14.35 -2.84
CA ILE A 19 -0.96 -14.45 -1.38
C ILE A 19 -1.05 -15.91 -0.93
N LYS A 20 -1.70 -16.76 -1.72
CA LYS A 20 -1.75 -18.20 -1.46
C LYS A 20 -0.35 -18.82 -1.51
N GLU A 21 0.47 -18.40 -2.45
CA GLU A 21 1.84 -18.89 -2.61
C GLU A 21 2.75 -18.44 -1.45
N VAL A 22 2.59 -17.20 -0.98
CA VAL A 22 3.24 -16.68 0.23
C VAL A 22 2.91 -17.55 1.45
N CYS A 23 1.62 -17.74 1.75
CA CYS A 23 1.19 -18.56 2.89
C CYS A 23 1.71 -20.00 2.77
N ARG A 24 1.61 -20.59 1.57
CA ARG A 24 2.11 -21.95 1.32
C ARG A 24 3.61 -22.07 1.58
N ASN A 25 4.42 -21.07 1.24
CA ASN A 25 5.86 -21.08 1.49
C ASN A 25 6.22 -20.89 2.96
N ILE A 26 5.45 -20.09 3.70
CA ILE A 26 5.56 -19.94 5.15
C ILE A 26 5.26 -21.28 5.85
N ASP A 27 4.15 -21.91 5.47
CA ASP A 27 3.65 -23.14 6.10
C ASP A 27 4.54 -24.35 5.80
N LYS A 28 5.16 -24.39 4.61
CA LYS A 28 6.07 -25.47 4.20
C LYS A 28 7.42 -25.47 4.92
N GLN A 29 7.76 -24.43 5.67
CA GLN A 29 9.04 -24.39 6.36
C GLN A 29 9.14 -25.51 7.41
N PRO A 30 10.30 -26.19 7.51
CA PRO A 30 10.52 -27.29 8.45
C PRO A 30 10.13 -26.96 9.90
N GLU A 31 9.73 -27.98 10.65
CA GLU A 31 9.55 -27.86 12.09
C GLU A 31 10.88 -27.44 12.74
N GLY A 32 10.85 -26.43 13.61
CA GLY A 32 12.05 -25.81 14.18
C GLY A 32 12.57 -24.58 13.42
N SER A 33 12.05 -24.26 12.23
CA SER A 33 12.38 -23.01 11.53
C SER A 33 11.94 -21.80 12.34
N SER A 34 12.82 -20.81 12.45
CA SER A 34 12.56 -19.54 13.12
C SER A 34 11.45 -18.74 12.42
N ILE A 35 10.86 -17.80 13.15
CA ILE A 35 9.86 -16.87 12.62
C ILE A 35 10.44 -16.07 11.45
N LEU A 36 11.71 -15.65 11.53
CA LEU A 36 12.34 -14.86 10.49
C LEU A 36 12.57 -15.68 9.20
N GLU A 37 12.97 -16.94 9.31
CA GLU A 37 13.09 -17.83 8.13
C GLU A 37 11.74 -18.05 7.45
N ARG A 38 10.67 -18.18 8.25
CA ARG A 38 9.30 -18.27 7.73
C ARG A 38 8.88 -16.99 7.00
N ILE A 39 9.12 -15.83 7.60
CA ILE A 39 8.84 -14.53 6.96
C ILE A 39 9.63 -14.41 5.67
N TYR A 40 10.94 -14.70 5.69
CA TYR A 40 11.82 -14.69 4.53
C TYR A 40 11.27 -15.56 3.39
N ALA A 41 10.87 -16.80 3.69
CA ALA A 41 10.30 -17.69 2.67
C ALA A 41 9.01 -17.15 2.03
N GLY A 42 8.21 -16.41 2.79
CA GLY A 42 7.03 -15.70 2.30
C GLY A 42 7.40 -14.51 1.41
N VAL A 43 8.19 -13.55 1.92
CA VAL A 43 8.57 -12.34 1.17
C VAL A 43 9.40 -12.65 -0.09
N ASN A 44 10.10 -13.80 -0.13
CA ASN A 44 10.82 -14.25 -1.32
C ASN A 44 9.90 -14.47 -2.53
N ILE A 45 8.60 -14.75 -2.33
CA ILE A 45 7.62 -14.78 -3.43
C ILE A 45 7.42 -13.41 -4.05
N TYR A 46 7.57 -12.31 -3.31
CA TYR A 46 7.41 -10.98 -3.86
C TYR A 46 8.71 -10.43 -4.47
N TYR A 47 9.81 -10.53 -3.72
CA TYR A 47 11.09 -9.91 -4.10
C TYR A 47 11.95 -10.76 -5.05
N ASN A 48 11.76 -12.09 -5.08
CA ASN A 48 12.64 -12.97 -5.85
C ASN A 48 11.92 -14.22 -6.37
N TYR A 49 10.70 -14.04 -6.89
CA TYR A 49 9.94 -15.14 -7.51
C TYR A 49 10.69 -15.78 -8.69
N THR A 50 11.40 -14.97 -9.48
CA THR A 50 12.19 -15.40 -10.65
C THR A 50 13.49 -16.09 -10.27
N GLY A 51 13.96 -15.96 -9.02
CA GLY A 51 15.24 -16.51 -8.56
C GLY A 51 16.48 -15.81 -9.14
N THR A 52 16.33 -14.58 -9.63
CA THR A 52 17.41 -13.82 -10.29
C THR A 52 18.13 -12.85 -9.36
N VAL A 53 17.65 -12.67 -8.13
CA VAL A 53 18.20 -11.72 -7.15
C VAL A 53 18.90 -12.50 -6.04
N ASP A 54 20.13 -12.09 -5.70
CA ASP A 54 20.94 -12.75 -4.66
C ASP A 54 20.63 -12.24 -3.23
N CYS A 55 20.17 -10.99 -3.10
CA CYS A 55 19.81 -10.35 -1.83
C CYS A 55 18.71 -9.30 -2.01
N PHE A 56 17.88 -9.06 -0.98
CA PHE A 56 16.89 -7.98 -1.01
C PHE A 56 17.55 -6.65 -0.68
N ASP A 57 17.54 -5.72 -1.63
CA ASP A 57 17.84 -4.32 -1.37
C ASP A 57 16.59 -3.66 -0.79
N LEU A 58 16.70 -3.13 0.43
CA LEU A 58 15.58 -2.52 1.15
C LEU A 58 15.43 -1.03 0.80
N ASP A 59 16.45 -0.42 0.19
CA ASP A 59 16.45 0.98 -0.21
C ASP A 59 16.15 1.17 -1.70
N ASP A 60 15.81 0.07 -2.41
CA ASP A 60 15.50 0.10 -3.83
C ASP A 60 14.18 0.86 -4.10
N ASP A 61 14.20 1.71 -5.12
CA ASP A 61 13.02 2.44 -5.62
C ASP A 61 12.84 2.14 -7.11
N PRO A 62 12.38 0.92 -7.47
CA PRO A 62 12.26 0.50 -8.86
C PRO A 62 11.15 1.25 -9.62
N HIS A 63 10.32 2.02 -8.91
CA HIS A 63 9.15 2.70 -9.46
C HIS A 63 9.24 4.23 -9.47
N GLY A 64 10.26 4.81 -8.84
CA GLY A 64 10.49 6.26 -8.84
C GLY A 64 9.39 7.01 -8.08
N MET A 65 9.24 6.72 -6.79
CA MET A 65 8.09 7.17 -5.98
C MET A 65 8.16 8.63 -5.52
N GLY A 66 9.27 9.34 -5.75
CA GLY A 66 9.45 10.71 -5.24
C GLY A 66 8.37 11.72 -5.68
N GLY A 67 7.78 11.54 -6.87
CA GLY A 67 6.65 12.37 -7.31
C GLY A 67 5.37 12.11 -6.49
N TRP A 68 5.11 10.84 -6.18
CA TRP A 68 4.01 10.44 -5.32
C TRP A 68 4.21 10.88 -3.88
N ASP A 69 5.43 10.78 -3.35
CA ASP A 69 5.78 11.24 -2.01
C ASP A 69 5.51 12.74 -1.85
N TRP A 70 5.83 13.53 -2.87
CA TRP A 70 5.49 14.95 -2.89
C TRP A 70 3.96 15.19 -2.91
N GLN A 71 3.20 14.40 -3.67
CA GLN A 71 1.73 14.50 -3.68
C GLN A 71 1.14 14.16 -2.31
N ALA A 72 1.63 13.11 -1.66
CA ALA A 72 1.22 12.72 -0.31
C ALA A 72 1.54 13.85 0.70
N CYS A 73 2.74 14.43 0.60
CA CYS A 73 3.17 15.54 1.45
C CYS A 73 2.49 16.89 1.18
N THR A 74 1.61 16.97 0.18
CA THR A 74 0.88 18.20 -0.15
C THR A 74 -0.63 18.05 0.00
N GLU A 75 -1.25 17.20 -0.81
CA GLU A 75 -2.71 17.11 -0.94
C GLU A 75 -3.25 15.71 -0.65
N MET A 76 -2.53 14.67 -1.07
CA MET A 76 -2.94 13.25 -0.94
C MET A 76 -2.62 12.69 0.45
N VAL A 77 -3.02 13.41 1.50
CA VAL A 77 -2.80 13.01 2.89
C VAL A 77 -3.79 11.90 3.25
N MET A 78 -3.30 10.66 3.30
CA MET A 78 -4.10 9.46 3.59
C MET A 78 -3.63 8.83 4.91
N PRO A 79 -4.31 9.09 6.04
CA PRO A 79 -3.98 8.47 7.31
C PRO A 79 -4.10 6.95 7.24
N MET A 80 -3.02 6.25 7.60
CA MET A 80 -2.98 4.80 7.72
C MET A 80 -2.42 4.44 9.10
N SER A 81 -3.03 3.45 9.74
CA SER A 81 -2.64 2.96 11.07
C SER A 81 -2.80 1.43 11.11
N SER A 82 -2.06 0.77 11.99
CA SER A 82 -2.23 -0.64 12.34
C SER A 82 -2.47 -0.78 13.84
N SER A 83 -3.32 -1.72 14.25
CA SER A 83 -3.62 -1.95 15.66
C SER A 83 -3.50 -3.42 16.03
N GLU A 84 -3.17 -3.65 17.30
CA GLU A 84 -3.14 -4.98 17.89
C GLU A 84 -4.56 -5.57 17.91
N GLY A 85 -4.73 -6.76 17.34
CA GLY A 85 -6.01 -7.48 17.31
C GLY A 85 -6.91 -7.22 16.10
N LEU A 86 -6.69 -6.14 15.34
CA LEU A 86 -7.38 -5.89 14.06
C LEU A 86 -6.47 -6.09 12.84
N SER A 87 -5.16 -6.13 13.04
CA SER A 87 -4.17 -6.39 12.01
C SER A 87 -3.12 -7.40 12.48
N MET A 88 -2.38 -7.98 11.54
CA MET A 88 -1.24 -8.87 11.82
C MET A 88 0.10 -8.12 11.91
N PHE A 89 0.07 -6.80 11.85
CA PHE A 89 1.26 -5.94 11.88
C PHE A 89 1.49 -5.36 13.28
N PRO A 90 2.73 -4.94 13.60
CA PRO A 90 2.98 -4.15 14.80
C PRO A 90 2.05 -2.92 14.86
N PRO A 91 1.61 -2.51 16.05
CA PRO A 91 0.75 -1.34 16.20
C PRO A 91 1.50 -0.07 15.79
N ASP A 92 0.84 0.77 15.00
CA ASP A 92 1.32 2.06 14.53
C ASP A 92 0.13 3.02 14.40
N GLU A 93 0.23 4.21 14.99
CA GLU A 93 -0.83 5.22 14.93
C GLU A 93 -0.37 6.42 14.12
N PHE A 94 -1.18 6.80 13.12
CA PHE A 94 -0.93 8.00 12.32
C PHE A 94 -0.89 9.28 13.18
N ASP A 95 0.29 9.90 13.26
CA ASP A 95 0.50 11.21 13.85
C ASP A 95 0.69 12.28 12.77
N TYR A 96 -0.28 13.18 12.65
CA TYR A 96 -0.24 14.26 11.66
C TYR A 96 0.92 15.25 11.89
N ALA A 97 1.29 15.53 13.14
CA ALA A 97 2.37 16.48 13.44
C ALA A 97 3.71 15.91 12.97
N LEU A 98 3.99 14.65 13.29
CA LEU A 98 5.20 13.95 12.81
C LEU A 98 5.22 13.85 11.28
N TYR A 99 4.09 13.47 10.68
CA TYR A 99 3.95 13.42 9.22
C TYR A 99 4.23 14.78 8.56
N ALA A 100 3.66 15.86 9.10
CA ALA A 100 3.85 17.20 8.56
C ALA A 100 5.30 17.69 8.70
N ASP A 101 5.97 17.37 9.80
CA ASP A 101 7.36 17.76 10.03
C ASP A 101 8.32 17.02 9.08
N ASP A 102 8.06 15.74 8.81
CA ASP A 102 8.83 14.97 7.83
C ASP A 102 8.66 15.51 6.40
N CYS A 103 7.43 15.88 6.02
CA CYS A 103 7.17 16.54 4.74
C CYS A 103 7.88 17.89 4.58
N VAL A 104 7.95 18.69 5.65
CA VAL A 104 8.71 19.95 5.64
C VAL A 104 10.21 19.67 5.49
N LYS A 105 10.73 18.63 6.15
CA LYS A 105 12.13 18.26 6.07
C LYS A 105 12.52 17.76 4.66
N ASN A 106 11.70 16.91 4.06
CA ASN A 106 12.03 16.25 2.78
C ASN A 106 11.73 17.13 1.57
N PHE A 107 10.68 17.96 1.63
CA PHE A 107 10.17 18.70 0.47
C PHE A 107 9.95 20.21 0.72
N GLY A 108 10.13 20.69 1.95
CA GLY A 108 9.87 22.10 2.29
C GLY A 108 8.40 22.50 2.23
N VAL A 109 7.48 21.53 2.17
CA VAL A 109 6.04 21.76 2.09
C VAL A 109 5.34 21.27 3.36
N ARG A 110 4.23 21.92 3.70
CA ARG A 110 3.35 21.45 4.78
C ARG A 110 2.07 20.86 4.18
N PRO A 111 1.69 19.62 4.55
CA PRO A 111 0.49 19.00 4.00
C PRO A 111 -0.80 19.77 4.32
N ARG A 112 -1.79 19.68 3.42
CA ARG A 112 -3.12 20.26 3.57
C ARG A 112 -4.17 19.13 3.67
N PRO A 113 -4.37 18.53 4.86
CA PRO A 113 -5.10 17.26 4.99
C PRO A 113 -6.59 17.33 4.65
N ARG A 114 -7.16 18.53 4.60
CA ARG A 114 -8.59 18.73 4.25
C ARG A 114 -8.79 19.26 2.84
N TRP A 115 -7.73 19.48 2.07
CA TRP A 115 -7.83 20.09 0.75
C TRP A 115 -8.67 19.24 -0.21
N ILE A 116 -8.33 17.95 -0.35
CA ILE A 116 -9.03 17.01 -1.24
C ILE A 116 -10.51 16.90 -0.88
N SER A 117 -10.86 16.74 0.40
CA SER A 117 -12.25 16.63 0.83
C SER A 117 -13.03 17.95 0.70
N THR A 118 -12.35 19.10 0.74
CA THR A 118 -12.96 20.41 0.50
C THR A 118 -13.23 20.64 -0.98
N GLU A 119 -12.25 20.34 -1.84
CA GLU A 119 -12.32 20.58 -3.28
C GLU A 119 -13.25 19.57 -3.99
N PHE A 120 -13.14 18.29 -3.63
CA PHE A 120 -13.84 17.19 -4.30
C PHE A 120 -15.04 16.64 -3.51
N GLY A 121 -15.37 17.26 -2.37
CA GLY A 121 -16.60 17.02 -1.61
C GLY A 121 -16.59 15.79 -0.70
N GLY A 122 -15.61 14.89 -0.82
CA GLY A 122 -15.51 13.68 0.00
C GLY A 122 -16.83 12.87 -0.05
N HIS A 123 -17.42 12.60 1.11
CA HIS A 123 -18.72 11.90 1.18
C HIS A 123 -19.91 12.73 0.68
N ASN A 124 -19.78 14.06 0.55
CA ASN A 124 -20.79 14.93 -0.05
C ASN A 124 -20.55 15.14 -1.56
N ILE A 125 -20.22 14.05 -2.25
CA ILE A 125 -19.80 14.06 -3.65
C ILE A 125 -20.88 14.63 -4.59
N SER A 126 -22.16 14.46 -4.28
CA SER A 126 -23.28 14.98 -5.07
C SER A 126 -23.18 16.51 -5.27
N SER A 127 -22.79 17.25 -4.24
CA SER A 127 -22.68 18.71 -4.28
C SER A 127 -21.61 19.23 -5.26
N VAL A 128 -20.59 18.40 -5.52
CA VAL A 128 -19.51 18.69 -6.48
C VAL A 128 -19.86 18.16 -7.87
N LEU A 129 -20.39 16.94 -7.95
CA LEU A 129 -20.76 16.31 -9.22
C LEU A 129 -21.87 17.06 -9.96
N GLU A 130 -22.83 17.66 -9.26
CA GLU A 130 -23.85 18.54 -9.87
C GLU A 130 -23.23 19.66 -10.74
N LYS A 131 -22.00 20.10 -10.42
CA LYS A 131 -21.30 21.15 -11.16
C LYS A 131 -20.29 20.62 -12.18
N PHE A 132 -19.82 19.39 -12.02
CA PHE A 132 -18.60 18.92 -12.70
C PHE A 132 -18.78 17.64 -13.53
N GLY A 133 -19.76 16.77 -13.23
CA GLY A 133 -19.94 15.56 -14.01
C GLY A 133 -21.00 14.59 -13.48
N SER A 134 -21.44 13.68 -14.34
CA SER A 134 -22.39 12.60 -14.00
C SER A 134 -21.95 11.29 -14.66
N ASN A 135 -22.65 10.19 -14.36
CA ASN A 135 -22.46 8.87 -14.98
C ASN A 135 -21.09 8.21 -14.66
N ILE A 136 -20.71 8.22 -13.38
CA ILE A 136 -19.48 7.60 -12.89
C ILE A 136 -19.78 6.24 -12.28
N ILE A 137 -18.98 5.23 -12.62
CA ILE A 137 -19.05 3.89 -12.02
C ILE A 137 -17.81 3.70 -11.15
N PHE A 138 -18.02 3.59 -9.84
CA PHE A 138 -17.00 3.17 -8.89
C PHE A 138 -17.09 1.65 -8.71
N PHE A 139 -16.07 0.92 -9.14
CA PHE A 139 -15.99 -0.53 -8.95
C PHE A 139 -14.80 -0.86 -8.06
N ASN A 140 -15.00 -1.77 -7.11
CA ASN A 140 -14.00 -2.16 -6.13
C ASN A 140 -13.94 -3.69 -6.04
N GLY A 141 -12.73 -4.23 -5.87
CA GLY A 141 -12.52 -5.65 -5.61
C GLY A 141 -12.51 -5.94 -4.11
N LEU A 142 -13.13 -7.03 -3.67
CA LEU A 142 -13.17 -7.40 -2.25
C LEU A 142 -11.80 -7.74 -1.64
N LEU A 143 -10.84 -8.15 -2.47
CA LEU A 143 -9.46 -8.45 -2.03
C LEU A 143 -8.55 -7.21 -2.08
N ASP A 144 -9.06 -6.08 -2.55
CA ASP A 144 -8.28 -4.85 -2.61
C ASP A 144 -8.34 -4.13 -1.26
N PRO A 145 -7.20 -3.93 -0.55
CA PRO A 145 -7.20 -3.15 0.68
C PRO A 145 -7.70 -1.72 0.49
N TRP A 146 -7.61 -1.14 -0.72
CA TRP A 146 -8.10 0.21 -1.01
C TRP A 146 -9.62 0.30 -1.12
N SER A 147 -10.32 -0.83 -1.25
CA SER A 147 -11.79 -0.85 -1.38
C SER A 147 -12.51 -0.23 -0.17
N GLY A 148 -11.88 -0.21 1.01
CA GLY A 148 -12.43 0.44 2.20
C GLY A 148 -12.44 1.97 2.15
N GLY A 149 -11.66 2.58 1.24
CA GLY A 149 -11.60 4.03 1.04
C GLY A 149 -12.46 4.55 -0.12
N GLY A 150 -13.08 3.65 -0.88
CA GLY A 150 -13.96 3.98 -2.01
C GLY A 150 -15.42 4.22 -1.63
#